data_AF-A0A291MZH9-F1
#
_entry.id   AF-A0A291MZH9-F1
#
_cell.length_a   1.000
_cell.length_b   1.000
_cell.length_c   1.000
_cell.angle_alpha   90.00
_cell.angle_beta   90.00
_cell.angle_gamma   90.00
#
_symmetry.space_group_name_H-M   'P 1'
#
loop_
_entity.id
_entity.type
_entity.pdbx_description
1 polymer ?
#
loop_
_entity_poly.entity_id
_entity_poly.type
_entity_poly.pdbx_seq_one_letter_code
_entity_poly.pdbx_strand_id
1 'polypeptide(L)'
;MIGFSSVARARWANAGRITACTLGAYGLTALVAAALSRLLVRLGTDAVEAVTGVTLASFALFAVIAMSAFHARNPARAWSVMILLALPPAMLLLMLSE
;
A
#
# COMPACT_ATOMS: atom_id res chain seq x y z
N MET A 1 -23.82 -25.54 -5.89
CA MET A 1 -23.52 -24.16 -5.41
C MET A 1 -23.13 -24.26 -3.94
N ILE A 2 -21.84 -24.17 -3.61
CA ILE A 2 -21.37 -24.21 -2.22
C ILE A 2 -21.69 -22.84 -1.60
N GLY A 3 -22.91 -22.70 -1.09
CA GLY A 3 -23.34 -21.50 -0.37
C GLY A 3 -22.70 -21.48 1.01
N PHE A 4 -21.62 -20.73 1.18
CA PHE A 4 -21.07 -20.46 2.51
C PHE A 4 -22.18 -19.93 3.43
N SER A 5 -22.21 -20.37 4.70
CA SER A 5 -23.10 -19.80 5.71
C SER A 5 -22.83 -18.29 5.87
N SER A 6 -23.81 -17.52 6.35
CA SER A 6 -23.65 -16.08 6.61
C SER A 6 -22.42 -15.78 7.49
N VAL A 7 -22.14 -16.67 8.45
CA VAL A 7 -20.97 -16.65 9.32
C VAL A 7 -19.67 -16.83 8.54
N ALA A 8 -19.60 -17.81 7.64
CA ALA A 8 -18.41 -18.04 6.82
C ALA A 8 -18.14 -16.85 5.88
N ARG A 9 -19.16 -16.25 5.26
CA ARG A 9 -19.02 -15.01 4.47
C ARG A 9 -18.46 -13.85 5.29
N ALA A 10 -18.97 -13.64 6.51
CA ALA A 10 -18.48 -12.59 7.40
C ALA A 10 -17.01 -12.81 7.81
N ARG A 11 -16.61 -14.05 8.10
CA ARG A 11 -15.22 -14.40 8.45
C ARG A 11 -14.28 -14.15 7.27
N TRP A 12 -14.64 -14.57 6.06
CA TRP A 12 -13.86 -14.31 4.86
C TRP A 12 -13.75 -12.81 4.56
N ALA A 13 -14.82 -12.04 4.78
CA ALA A 13 -14.78 -10.60 4.60
C ALA A 13 -13.81 -9.92 5.59
N ASN A 14 -13.81 -10.34 6.86
CA ASN A 14 -12.85 -9.85 7.85
C ASN A 14 -11.41 -10.27 7.54
N ALA A 15 -11.18 -11.54 7.16
CA ALA A 15 -9.86 -12.00 6.76
C ALA A 15 -9.31 -11.18 5.59
N GLY A 16 -10.15 -10.89 4.57
CA GLY A 16 -9.78 -10.05 3.44
C GLY A 16 -9.44 -8.59 3.80
N ARG A 17 -10.12 -8.03 4.82
CA ARG A 17 -9.79 -6.70 5.35
C ARG A 17 -8.49 -6.68 6.13
N ILE A 18 -8.26 -7.71 6.97
CA ILE A 18 -7.02 -7.84 7.73
C ILE A 18 -5.84 -7.96 6.78
N THR A 19 -5.93 -8.81 5.74
CA THR A 19 -4.86 -8.95 4.75
C THR A 19 -4.65 -7.69 3.90
N ALA A 20 -5.72 -6.96 3.55
CA ALA A 20 -5.58 -5.66 2.89
C ALA A 20 -4.85 -4.66 3.80
N CYS A 21 -5.26 -4.56 5.06
CA CYS A 21 -4.69 -3.65 6.04
C CYS A 21 -3.24 -3.97 6.39
N THR A 22 -2.84 -5.24 6.38
CA THR A 22 -1.47 -5.63 6.70
C THR A 22 -0.62 -5.69 5.43
N LEU A 23 -0.82 -6.71 4.61
CA LEU A 23 0.01 -6.98 3.43
C LEU A 23 -0.21 -5.94 2.33
N GLY A 24 -1.46 -5.56 2.07
CA GLY A 24 -1.78 -4.56 1.05
C GLY A 24 -1.20 -3.19 1.40
N ALA A 25 -1.43 -2.73 2.63
CA ALA A 25 -0.92 -1.44 3.09
C ALA A 25 0.62 -1.44 3.16
N TYR A 26 1.23 -2.51 3.64
CA TYR A 26 2.68 -2.63 3.72
C TYR A 26 3.30 -2.61 2.33
N GLY A 27 2.78 -3.43 1.41
CA GLY A 27 3.26 -3.50 0.03
C GLY A 27 3.16 -2.14 -0.69
N LEU A 28 2.00 -1.46 -0.57
CA LEU A 28 1.82 -0.13 -1.17
C LEU A 28 2.76 0.91 -0.53
N THR A 29 2.90 0.91 0.79
CA THR A 29 3.79 1.86 1.50
C THR A 29 5.24 1.64 1.09
N ALA A 30 5.70 0.39 1.05
CA ALA A 30 7.06 0.05 0.64
C ALA A 30 7.34 0.47 -0.81
N LEU A 31 6.36 0.26 -1.71
CA LEU A 31 6.47 0.67 -3.11
C LEU A 31 6.58 2.19 -3.25
N VAL A 32 5.74 2.95 -2.53
CA VAL A 32 5.80 4.42 -2.50
C VAL A 32 7.12 4.88 -1.89
N ALA A 33 7.56 4.28 -0.80
CA ALA A 33 8.81 4.63 -0.14
C ALA A 33 10.01 4.42 -1.06
N ALA A 34 10.06 3.29 -1.79
CA ALA A 34 11.10 3.03 -2.76
C ALA A 34 11.08 4.06 -3.91
N ALA A 35 9.90 4.34 -4.46
CA ALA A 35 9.74 5.28 -5.57
C ALA A 35 10.16 6.70 -5.16
N LEU A 36 9.71 7.16 -3.99
CA LEU A 36 9.99 8.51 -3.50
C LEU A 36 11.46 8.68 -3.11
N SER A 37 12.07 7.66 -2.49
CA SER A 37 13.51 7.68 -2.16
C SER A 37 14.34 7.85 -3.43
N ARG A 38 14.06 7.07 -4.49
CA ARG A 38 14.78 7.18 -5.76
C ARG A 38 14.53 8.51 -6.47
N LEU A 39 13.30 9.03 -6.41
CA LEU A 39 12.97 10.33 -6.98
C LEU A 39 13.77 11.45 -6.30
N LEU A 40 13.82 11.46 -4.96
CA LEU A 40 14.61 12.43 -4.20
C LEU A 40 16.09 12.38 -4.55
N VAL A 41 16.66 11.17 -4.66
CA VAL A 41 18.06 10.99 -5.10
C VAL A 41 18.28 11.55 -6.49
N ARG A 42 17.35 11.32 -7.44
CA ARG A 42 17.43 11.88 -8.80
C ARG A 42 17.27 13.40 -8.84
N LEU A 43 16.61 13.99 -7.84
CA LEU A 43 16.51 15.45 -7.65
C LEU A 43 17.74 16.05 -6.95
N GLY A 44 18.74 15.23 -6.60
CA GLY A 44 20.02 15.68 -6.04
C GLY A 44 20.11 15.60 -4.51
N THR A 45 19.13 15.01 -3.82
CA THR A 45 19.23 14.74 -2.38
C THR A 45 20.22 13.60 -2.13
N ASP A 46 20.97 13.68 -1.03
CA ASP A 46 21.83 12.57 -0.59
C ASP A 46 21.01 11.29 -0.37
N ALA A 47 21.59 10.14 -0.71
CA ALA A 47 20.88 8.86 -0.64
C ALA A 47 20.49 8.47 0.79
N VAL A 48 21.34 8.75 1.78
CA VAL A 48 21.06 8.44 3.18
C VAL A 48 19.96 9.35 3.71
N GLU A 49 20.04 10.65 3.40
CA GLU A 49 19.02 11.61 3.80
C GLU A 49 17.65 11.28 3.19
N ALA A 50 17.60 11.01 1.88
CA ALA A 50 16.38 10.66 1.17
C ALA A 50 15.71 9.40 1.75
N VAL A 51 16.46 8.31 1.91
CA VAL A 51 15.92 7.05 2.44
C VAL A 51 15.47 7.21 3.89
N THR A 52 16.24 7.93 4.71
CA THR A 52 15.89 8.15 6.13
C THR A 52 14.61 8.98 6.26
N GLY A 53 14.52 10.10 5.54
CA GLY A 53 13.33 10.96 5.57
C GLY A 53 12.08 10.24 5.06
N VAL A 54 12.20 9.49 3.97
CA VAL A 54 11.08 8.72 3.42
C VAL A 54 10.69 7.56 4.35
N THR A 55 11.63 6.91 5.01
CA THR A 55 11.35 5.86 6.00
C THR A 55 10.54 6.42 7.17
N LEU A 56 10.89 7.59 7.70
CA LEU A 56 10.11 8.25 8.74
C LEU A 56 8.70 8.62 8.26
N ALA A 57 8.58 9.18 7.05
CA ALA A 57 7.28 9.47 6.45
C ALA A 57 6.43 8.21 6.20
N SER A 58 7.07 7.07 5.95
CA SER A 58 6.39 5.80 5.66
C SER A 58 5.53 5.31 6.82
N PHE A 59 5.86 5.62 8.08
CA PHE A 59 5.03 5.25 9.23
C PHE A 59 3.66 5.93 9.19
N ALA A 60 3.64 7.25 8.92
CA ALA A 60 2.40 8.00 8.80
C ALA A 60 1.61 7.53 7.56
N LEU A 61 2.31 7.31 6.44
CA LEU A 61 1.70 6.82 5.21
C LEU A 61 1.05 5.44 5.40
N PHE A 62 1.76 4.50 6.03
CA PHE A 62 1.25 3.17 6.35
C PHE A 62 -0.01 3.25 7.21
N ALA A 63 0.01 4.08 8.26
CA ALA A 63 -1.14 4.23 9.14
C ALA A 63 -2.38 4.74 8.38
N VAL A 64 -2.22 5.76 7.53
CA VAL A 64 -3.32 6.30 6.70
C VAL A 64 -3.85 5.24 5.74
N ILE A 65 -2.97 4.53 5.04
CA ILE A 65 -3.36 3.48 4.09
C ILE A 65 -4.09 2.34 4.83
N ALA A 66 -3.55 1.87 5.95
CA ALA A 66 -4.14 0.83 6.79
C ALA A 66 -5.54 1.23 7.31
N MET A 67 -5.69 2.44 7.84
CA MET A 67 -6.99 2.96 8.31
C MET A 67 -8.01 3.08 7.17
N SER A 68 -7.57 3.44 5.97
CA SER A 68 -8.44 3.53 4.79
C SER A 68 -9.03 2.16 4.40
N ALA A 69 -8.27 1.08 4.59
CA ALA A 69 -8.73 -0.28 4.30
C ALA A 69 -9.89 -0.70 5.22
N PHE A 70 -9.90 -0.25 6.48
CA PHE A 70 -11.01 -0.50 7.41
C PHE A 70 -12.25 0.33 7.10
N HIS A 71 -12.10 1.51 6.50
CA HIS A 71 -13.23 2.35 6.05
C HIS A 71 -13.92 1.80 4.78
N ALA A 72 -13.30 0.83 4.09
CA ALA A 72 -13.87 0.30 2.86
C ALA A 72 -15.11 -0.58 3.11
N ARG A 73 -16.18 -0.28 2.37
CA ARG A 73 -17.48 -0.98 2.45
C ARG A 73 -17.41 -2.47 2.09
N ASN A 74 -16.41 -2.89 1.31
CA ASN A 74 -16.15 -4.29 0.94
C ASN A 74 -14.63 -4.52 0.80
N PRO A 75 -14.05 -5.65 1.27
CA PRO A 75 -12.63 -5.97 1.11
C PRO A 75 -12.12 -5.88 -0.33
N ALA A 76 -12.93 -6.30 -1.32
CA ALA A 76 -12.53 -6.18 -2.73
C ALA A 76 -12.27 -4.72 -3.13
N ARG A 77 -13.07 -3.78 -2.63
CA ARG A 77 -12.89 -2.34 -2.90
C ARG A 77 -11.60 -1.80 -2.27
N ALA A 78 -11.23 -2.27 -1.08
CA ALA A 78 -9.96 -1.90 -0.45
C ALA A 78 -8.77 -2.31 -1.33
N TRP A 79 -8.76 -3.57 -1.78
CA TRP A 79 -7.72 -4.08 -2.68
C TRP A 79 -7.70 -3.37 -4.03
N SER A 80 -8.85 -3.11 -4.65
CA SER A 80 -8.89 -2.38 -5.93
C SER A 80 -8.30 -0.97 -5.81
N VAL A 81 -8.61 -0.25 -4.73
CA VAL A 81 -8.04 1.08 -4.49
C VAL A 81 -6.53 0.99 -4.24
N MET A 82 -6.07 0.01 -3.45
CA MET A 82 -4.65 -0.18 -3.20
C MET A 82 -3.87 -0.52 -4.48
N ILE A 83 -4.40 -1.40 -5.33
CA ILE A 83 -3.80 -1.75 -6.62
C ILE A 83 -3.75 -0.53 -7.53
N LEU A 84 -4.83 0.24 -7.60
CA LEU A 84 -4.88 1.46 -8.40
C LEU A 84 -3.84 2.49 -7.92
N LEU A 85 -3.72 2.69 -6.62
CA LEU A 85 -2.72 3.58 -6.02
C LEU A 85 -1.28 3.05 -6.15
N ALA A 86 -1.09 1.75 -6.37
CA ALA A 86 0.22 1.18 -6.64
C ALA A 86 0.72 1.47 -8.05
N LEU A 87 -0.15 1.81 -9.01
CA LEU A 87 0.27 2.05 -10.39
C LEU A 87 1.25 3.22 -10.54
N PRO A 88 0.99 4.43 -9.99
CA PRO A 88 1.92 5.54 -10.14
C PRO A 88 3.34 5.28 -9.59
N PRO A 89 3.53 4.80 -8.33
CA PRO A 89 4.88 4.54 -7.83
C PRO A 89 5.55 3.36 -8.56
N ALA A 90 4.81 2.35 -9.02
CA ALA A 90 5.36 1.30 -9.87
C ALA A 90 5.87 1.86 -11.21
N MET A 91 5.07 2.67 -11.90
CA MET A 91 5.46 3.32 -13.15
C MET A 91 6.68 4.21 -12.94
N LEU A 92 6.71 5.00 -11.86
CA LEU A 92 7.85 5.84 -11.52
C LEU A 92 9.12 5.01 -11.31
N LEU A 93 9.03 3.89 -10.59
CA LEU A 93 10.19 3.00 -10.39
C LEU A 93 10.70 2.40 -11.70
N LEU A 94 9.81 2.04 -12.62
CA LEU A 94 10.18 1.54 -13.96
C LEU A 94 10.88 2.64 -14.79
N MET A 95 10.41 3.88 -14.71
CA MET A 95 11.06 5.01 -15.38
C MET A 95 12.43 5.35 -14.79
N LEU A 96 12.63 5.11 -13.50
CA LEU A 96 13.87 5.40 -12.79
C LEU A 96 14.89 4.24 -12.81
N SER A 97 14.50 3.05 -13.29
CA SER A 97 15.37 1.88 -13.42
C SER A 97 16.22 1.86 -14.70
N GLU A 98 15.93 2.75 -15.64
CA GLU A 98 16.73 3.04 -16.84
C GLU A 98 17.83 4.09 -16.51
#